data_AF-A0A7R9GT05-F1
#
_entry.id   AF-A0A7R9GT05-F1
#
_cell.length_a   1.000
_cell.length_b   1.000
_cell.length_c   1.000
_cell.angle_alpha   90.00
_cell.angle_beta   90.00
_cell.angle_gamma   90.00
#
_symmetry.space_group_name_H-M   'P 1'
#
loop_
_entity.id
_entity.type
_entity.pdbx_description
1 polymer ?
#
loop_
_entity_poly.entity_id
_entity_poly.type
_entity_poly.pdbx_seq_one_letter_code
_entity_poly.pdbx_strand_id
1 'polypeptide(L)'
;MREGRVENHLGKTTPSSPDRDSNLDLPVLSSWALHDKRTAEDGKIEVRLSLLSPYHMFLTTIKGAAPTHSEPLSVTFSELLDPTLGDLLSSLQINFMVDLGWLMANYYIHGHRKMSLFRYSDESIRVIVSTANLVESDWENRTQGLWVSPACPKLPADSDTSAGDSPTEFKSDLLRYLTSYKLPQLQEWLTAVRETDFSTIRVCFIASVPSTHRGPEFEKWGHRRLASLLKKHVTAPVDSSWNVLAQCSSIGSLGPEPEAWMCGELRSSMAQRAGASIALQSLPQFKVIYPSFRNVASSIDGLLGGGCLPYSMKTHTKQAWFTKYLQ
;
A
#
# COMPACT_ATOMS: atom_id res chain seq x y z
N MET A 1 50.13 -64.66 35.55
CA MET A 1 48.77 -64.85 36.13
C MET A 1 47.93 -63.64 35.79
N ARG A 2 46.59 -63.73 35.92
CA ARG A 2 45.64 -62.80 35.28
C ARG A 2 45.75 -61.36 35.78
N GLU A 3 45.94 -60.42 34.85
CA GLU A 3 45.53 -59.03 35.03
C GLU A 3 44.05 -58.90 34.66
N GLY A 4 43.31 -58.04 35.40
CA GLY A 4 41.88 -57.84 35.18
C GLY A 4 41.61 -56.82 34.09
N ARG A 5 40.78 -57.18 33.11
CA ARG A 5 40.19 -56.24 32.15
C ARG A 5 38.67 -56.43 32.15
N VAL A 6 37.95 -55.46 32.68
CA VAL A 6 36.48 -55.45 32.67
C VAL A 6 36.02 -54.96 31.31
N GLU A 7 35.19 -55.75 30.63
CA GLU A 7 34.53 -55.34 29.40
C GLU A 7 33.38 -54.38 29.71
N ASN A 8 33.32 -53.26 28.98
CA ASN A 8 32.13 -52.41 28.90
C ASN A 8 31.87 -52.12 27.42
N HIS A 9 30.92 -52.82 26.82
CA HIS A 9 30.44 -52.55 25.47
C HIS A 9 29.52 -51.32 25.47
N LEU A 10 29.95 -50.22 24.83
CA LEU A 10 29.05 -49.09 24.57
C LEU A 10 28.05 -49.43 23.46
N GLY A 11 26.88 -49.92 23.84
CA GLY A 11 25.70 -49.93 22.98
C GLY A 11 25.20 -48.50 22.76
N LYS A 12 25.17 -48.04 21.52
CA LYS A 12 24.63 -46.73 21.15
C LYS A 12 23.09 -46.78 21.19
N THR A 13 22.47 -46.01 22.08
CA THR A 13 21.05 -45.66 22.00
C THR A 13 20.91 -44.18 21.65
N THR A 14 20.24 -43.89 20.54
CA THR A 14 19.92 -42.54 20.08
C THR A 14 18.85 -41.91 20.97
N PRO A 15 19.07 -40.72 21.58
CA PRO A 15 18.00 -39.92 22.13
C PRO A 15 17.29 -39.19 20.99
N SER A 16 15.99 -39.47 20.81
CA SER A 16 15.11 -38.64 19.98
C SER A 16 15.01 -37.24 20.60
N SER A 17 15.37 -36.20 19.86
CA SER A 17 15.12 -34.81 20.27
C SER A 17 13.62 -34.50 20.19
N PRO A 18 13.00 -33.93 21.24
CA PRO A 18 11.60 -33.51 21.17
C PRO A 18 11.46 -32.26 20.29
N ASP A 19 10.35 -32.16 19.56
CA ASP A 19 9.97 -30.97 18.80
C ASP A 19 10.01 -29.72 19.70
N ARG A 20 10.79 -28.72 19.26
CA ARG A 20 10.82 -27.38 19.84
C ARG A 20 10.50 -26.34 18.76
N ASP A 21 9.27 -26.37 18.26
CA ASP A 21 8.70 -25.29 17.43
C ASP A 21 7.16 -25.25 17.54
N SER A 22 6.64 -25.39 18.77
CA SER A 22 5.22 -25.23 19.10
C SER A 22 5.02 -24.39 20.36
N ASN A 23 5.35 -23.10 20.25
CA ASN A 23 4.73 -22.00 21.01
C ASN A 23 5.22 -20.66 20.46
N LEU A 24 4.71 -20.28 19.29
CA LEU A 24 4.43 -18.88 19.04
C LEU A 24 3.17 -18.57 19.84
N ASP A 25 3.32 -17.84 20.95
CA ASP A 25 2.18 -17.27 21.69
C ASP A 25 1.49 -16.24 20.77
N LEU A 26 0.57 -16.73 19.93
CA LEU A 26 -0.28 -15.89 19.11
C LEU A 26 -1.08 -14.99 20.06
N PRO A 27 -1.04 -13.65 19.90
CA PRO A 27 -1.75 -12.77 20.80
C PRO A 27 -3.24 -13.07 20.77
N VAL A 28 -3.89 -12.92 21.93
CA VAL A 28 -5.35 -13.02 22.04
C VAL A 28 -5.96 -11.98 21.12
N LEU A 29 -6.51 -12.45 20.01
CA LEU A 29 -7.12 -11.61 18.99
C LEU A 29 -8.30 -10.83 19.55
N SER A 30 -8.53 -9.64 18.99
CA SER A 30 -9.74 -8.89 19.27
C SER A 30 -10.97 -9.69 18.86
N SER A 31 -12.10 -9.36 19.49
CA SER A 31 -13.41 -9.86 19.06
C SER A 31 -13.77 -9.40 17.64
N TRP A 32 -13.13 -8.34 17.13
CA TRP A 32 -13.36 -7.83 15.78
C TRP A 32 -12.66 -8.66 14.72
N ALA A 33 -11.39 -9.05 14.89
CA ALA A 33 -10.70 -9.94 13.93
C ALA A 33 -11.42 -11.31 13.79
N LEU A 34 -12.01 -11.80 14.89
CA LEU A 34 -12.84 -13.02 14.92
C LEU A 34 -14.28 -12.82 14.42
N HIS A 35 -14.72 -11.58 14.23
CA HIS A 35 -15.98 -11.21 13.60
C HIS A 35 -15.78 -10.99 12.10
N ASP A 36 -14.71 -10.29 11.71
CA ASP A 36 -14.29 -10.05 10.34
C ASP A 36 -14.23 -11.36 9.54
N LYS A 37 -13.55 -12.40 10.08
CA LYS A 37 -13.53 -13.74 9.48
C LYS A 37 -14.90 -14.44 9.36
N ARG A 38 -15.94 -13.97 10.07
CA ARG A 38 -17.31 -14.49 9.98
C ARG A 38 -18.20 -13.65 9.07
N THR A 39 -17.81 -12.41 8.77
CA THR A 39 -18.49 -11.52 7.81
C THR A 39 -17.88 -11.55 6.43
N ALA A 40 -16.59 -11.91 6.31
CA ALA A 40 -15.97 -12.33 5.07
C ALA A 40 -16.65 -13.63 4.61
N GLU A 41 -17.45 -13.54 3.56
CA GLU A 41 -18.01 -14.71 2.88
C GLU A 41 -17.07 -15.10 1.73
N ASP A 42 -16.51 -16.31 1.82
CA ASP A 42 -15.53 -16.86 0.86
C ASP A 42 -15.94 -16.60 -0.60
N GLY A 43 -15.02 -16.04 -1.39
CA GLY A 43 -15.22 -15.80 -2.83
C GLY A 43 -15.88 -14.48 -3.21
N LYS A 44 -16.35 -13.66 -2.25
CA LYS A 44 -16.90 -12.34 -2.59
C LYS A 44 -15.87 -11.39 -3.22
N ILE A 45 -14.59 -11.47 -2.83
CA ILE A 45 -13.61 -10.49 -3.28
C ILE A 45 -13.25 -10.63 -4.76
N GLU A 46 -13.19 -11.84 -5.33
CA GLU A 46 -12.93 -12.03 -6.77
C GLU A 46 -14.07 -11.42 -7.61
N VAL A 47 -15.32 -11.62 -7.16
CA VAL A 47 -16.51 -11.02 -7.78
C VAL A 47 -16.48 -9.50 -7.64
N ARG A 48 -16.16 -8.95 -6.46
CA ARG A 48 -16.03 -7.49 -6.26
C ARG A 48 -14.92 -6.89 -7.12
N LEU A 49 -13.74 -7.52 -7.18
CA LEU A 49 -12.64 -7.10 -8.07
C LEU A 49 -13.10 -6.99 -9.53
N SER A 50 -13.84 -8.00 -10.00
CA SER A 50 -14.41 -8.02 -11.35
C SER A 50 -15.43 -6.90 -11.59
N LEU A 51 -16.31 -6.64 -10.61
CA LEU A 51 -17.29 -5.54 -10.65
C LEU A 51 -16.67 -4.14 -10.60
N LEU A 52 -15.49 -4.01 -9.98
CA LEU A 52 -14.76 -2.74 -9.85
C LEU A 52 -13.80 -2.46 -11.02
N SER A 53 -13.73 -3.37 -12.00
CA SER A 53 -13.04 -3.11 -13.27
C SER A 53 -13.66 -1.89 -13.98
N PRO A 54 -12.87 -0.95 -14.53
CA PRO A 54 -11.41 -1.03 -14.72
C PRO A 54 -10.58 -0.45 -13.56
N TYR A 55 -11.19 0.12 -12.54
CA TYR A 55 -10.50 0.93 -11.52
C TYR A 55 -9.88 0.11 -10.38
N HIS A 56 -10.55 -0.96 -9.94
CA HIS A 56 -10.12 -1.85 -8.85
C HIS A 56 -9.75 -1.11 -7.55
N MET A 57 -10.54 -0.07 -7.24
CA MET A 57 -10.39 0.78 -6.06
C MET A 57 -11.41 0.39 -4.99
N PHE A 58 -10.94 0.08 -3.78
CA PHE A 58 -11.76 -0.21 -2.61
C PHE A 58 -11.56 0.85 -1.52
N LEU A 59 -12.54 0.91 -0.61
CA LEU A 59 -12.40 1.49 0.72
C LEU A 59 -12.36 0.36 1.76
N THR A 60 -11.81 0.63 2.94
CA THR A 60 -11.98 -0.29 4.08
C THR A 60 -13.45 -0.39 4.51
N THR A 61 -13.88 -1.61 4.85
CA THR A 61 -15.09 -1.84 5.65
C THR A 61 -14.95 -1.15 7.01
N ILE A 62 -16.01 -0.50 7.49
CA ILE A 62 -16.00 0.30 8.71
C ILE A 62 -16.81 -0.40 9.79
N LYS A 63 -16.13 -0.86 10.85
CA LYS A 63 -16.70 -1.57 12.01
C LYS A 63 -17.93 -0.87 12.59
N GLY A 64 -17.83 0.44 12.85
CA GLY A 64 -18.94 1.26 13.38
C GLY A 64 -19.99 1.70 12.36
N ALA A 65 -19.90 1.30 11.09
CA ALA A 65 -20.87 1.69 10.04
C ALA A 65 -21.32 0.47 9.22
N ALA A 66 -22.35 -0.21 9.73
CA ALA A 66 -22.95 -1.41 9.16
C ALA A 66 -23.27 -1.39 7.65
N PRO A 67 -23.66 -0.28 6.99
CA PRO A 67 -23.85 -0.26 5.54
C PRO A 67 -22.63 -0.78 4.76
N THR A 68 -21.42 -0.39 5.18
CA THR A 68 -20.16 -0.77 4.54
C THR A 68 -19.89 -2.28 4.56
N HIS A 69 -20.53 -3.04 5.46
CA HIS A 69 -20.29 -4.50 5.59
C HIS A 69 -20.81 -5.30 4.40
N SER A 70 -21.68 -4.69 3.57
CA SER A 70 -22.24 -5.29 2.35
C SER A 70 -21.98 -4.48 1.08
N GLU A 71 -21.30 -3.33 1.18
CA GLU A 71 -21.00 -2.47 0.02
C GLU A 71 -19.99 -3.15 -0.92
N PRO A 72 -20.23 -3.18 -2.25
CA PRO A 72 -19.29 -3.77 -3.22
C PRO A 72 -17.93 -3.10 -3.29
N LEU A 73 -17.84 -1.84 -2.84
CA LEU A 73 -16.62 -1.03 -2.78
C LEU A 73 -15.84 -1.22 -1.48
N SER A 74 -16.40 -1.93 -0.49
CA SER A 74 -15.75 -2.16 0.80
C SER A 74 -14.98 -3.48 0.80
N VAL A 75 -13.84 -3.47 1.50
CA VAL A 75 -12.99 -4.64 1.70
C VAL A 75 -12.41 -4.67 3.11
N THR A 76 -12.31 -5.86 3.70
CA THR A 76 -11.63 -6.09 4.97
C THR A 76 -10.19 -6.58 4.75
N PHE A 77 -9.35 -6.59 5.79
CA PHE A 77 -8.01 -7.18 5.62
C PHE A 77 -8.09 -8.69 5.37
N SER A 78 -9.05 -9.37 6.02
CA SER A 78 -9.32 -10.80 5.84
C SER A 78 -9.65 -11.15 4.39
N GLU A 79 -10.49 -10.37 3.73
CA GLU A 79 -10.85 -10.59 2.32
C GLU A 79 -9.64 -10.48 1.36
N LEU A 80 -8.61 -9.68 1.68
CA LEU A 80 -7.37 -9.64 0.88
C LEU A 80 -6.54 -10.93 0.99
N LEU A 81 -6.87 -11.79 1.96
CA LEU A 81 -6.26 -13.10 2.19
C LEU A 81 -7.18 -14.25 1.75
N ASP A 82 -8.31 -13.98 1.08
CA ASP A 82 -9.25 -14.99 0.63
C ASP A 82 -8.56 -15.98 -0.36
N PRO A 83 -8.62 -17.31 -0.13
CA PRO A 83 -8.01 -18.30 -1.03
C PRO A 83 -8.51 -18.27 -2.47
N THR A 84 -9.69 -17.68 -2.75
CA THR A 84 -10.19 -17.48 -4.13
C THR A 84 -9.34 -16.50 -4.94
N LEU A 85 -8.53 -15.66 -4.28
CA LEU A 85 -7.54 -14.84 -4.99
C LEU A 85 -6.32 -15.63 -5.49
N GLY A 86 -6.16 -16.87 -5.03
CA GLY A 86 -5.06 -17.80 -5.33
C GLY A 86 -4.44 -18.43 -4.07
N ASP A 87 -3.78 -19.58 -4.24
CA ASP A 87 -2.97 -20.21 -3.17
C ASP A 87 -1.69 -19.40 -2.93
N LEU A 88 -1.51 -18.84 -1.74
CA LEU A 88 -0.47 -17.85 -1.46
C LEU A 88 0.88 -18.50 -1.10
N LEU A 89 1.83 -18.43 -2.03
CA LEU A 89 3.15 -19.06 -1.91
C LEU A 89 4.11 -18.27 -1.02
N SER A 90 4.29 -16.99 -1.33
CA SER A 90 5.21 -16.07 -0.64
C SER A 90 4.84 -14.64 -0.99
N SER A 91 5.38 -13.67 -0.25
CA SER A 91 4.93 -12.30 -0.44
C SER A 91 5.89 -11.20 0.14
N LEU A 92 5.73 -9.89 -0.19
CA LEU A 92 6.49 -8.73 0.39
C LEU A 92 5.64 -7.60 1.06
N GLN A 93 5.80 -7.23 2.34
CA GLN A 93 4.99 -6.14 2.97
C GLN A 93 5.85 -4.87 3.07
N ILE A 94 5.33 -3.74 2.59
CA ILE A 94 5.98 -2.42 2.73
C ILE A 94 5.01 -1.49 3.45
N ASN A 95 5.33 -1.12 4.70
CA ASN A 95 4.46 -0.30 5.53
C ASN A 95 5.26 0.56 6.53
N PHE A 96 4.61 1.55 7.16
CA PHE A 96 5.22 2.41 8.18
C PHE A 96 5.07 1.84 9.59
N MET A 97 3.90 1.28 9.94
CA MET A 97 3.67 0.59 11.21
C MET A 97 3.14 -0.82 10.96
N VAL A 98 3.68 -1.78 11.73
CA VAL A 98 3.29 -3.19 11.67
C VAL A 98 3.15 -3.73 13.08
N ASP A 99 1.94 -4.15 13.44
CA ASP A 99 1.71 -5.09 14.54
C ASP A 99 1.88 -6.50 13.96
N LEU A 100 3.05 -7.11 14.21
CA LEU A 100 3.37 -8.42 13.68
C LEU A 100 2.44 -9.51 14.24
N GLY A 101 1.94 -9.35 15.46
CA GLY A 101 1.04 -10.30 16.09
C GLY A 101 -0.33 -10.30 15.42
N TRP A 102 -0.93 -9.12 15.26
CA TRP A 102 -2.18 -8.94 14.50
C TRP A 102 -2.04 -9.40 13.04
N LEU A 103 -0.93 -9.03 12.38
CA LEU A 103 -0.68 -9.41 10.99
C LEU A 103 -0.57 -10.93 10.82
N MET A 104 0.26 -11.60 11.62
CA MET A 104 0.45 -13.06 11.57
C MET A 104 -0.83 -13.82 11.89
N ALA A 105 -1.64 -13.32 12.80
CA ALA A 105 -2.91 -13.93 13.14
C ALA A 105 -3.90 -13.91 11.96
N ASN A 106 -3.95 -12.81 11.19
CA ASN A 106 -4.74 -12.74 9.96
C ASN A 106 -4.27 -13.77 8.91
N TYR A 107 -2.96 -13.91 8.68
CA TYR A 107 -2.40 -14.95 7.79
C TYR A 107 -2.80 -16.36 8.26
N TYR A 108 -2.56 -16.67 9.54
CA TYR A 108 -2.85 -17.98 10.14
C TYR A 108 -4.33 -18.37 10.02
N ILE A 109 -5.24 -17.43 10.29
CA ILE A 109 -6.68 -17.65 10.26
C ILE A 109 -7.20 -18.02 8.86
N HIS A 110 -6.55 -17.53 7.80
CA HIS A 110 -6.90 -17.80 6.41
C HIS A 110 -6.08 -18.94 5.78
N GLY A 111 -5.36 -19.71 6.61
CA GLY A 111 -4.60 -20.89 6.18
C GLY A 111 -3.20 -20.60 5.62
N HIS A 112 -2.86 -19.32 5.45
CA HIS A 112 -1.61 -18.89 4.85
C HIS A 112 -0.46 -18.90 5.85
N ARG A 113 0.62 -19.60 5.52
CA ARG A 113 1.80 -19.77 6.42
C ARG A 113 2.98 -18.86 6.07
N LYS A 114 2.84 -18.01 5.05
CA LYS A 114 3.90 -17.15 4.48
C LYS A 114 3.29 -15.80 4.09
N MET A 115 4.02 -14.71 4.36
CA MET A 115 3.42 -13.36 4.46
C MET A 115 3.62 -12.46 3.24
N SER A 116 2.62 -11.56 3.04
CA SER A 116 2.63 -10.17 2.48
C SER A 116 2.00 -9.86 1.05
N LEU A 117 2.56 -8.93 0.20
CA LEU A 117 2.18 -8.68 -1.23
C LEU A 117 2.37 -9.89 -2.14
N PHE A 118 1.35 -10.26 -2.91
CA PHE A 118 0.94 -11.65 -3.11
C PHE A 118 1.56 -12.30 -4.35
N ARG A 119 2.50 -13.25 -4.17
CA ARG A 119 2.88 -14.23 -5.20
C ARG A 119 2.18 -15.55 -4.90
N TYR A 120 1.43 -16.05 -5.86
CA TYR A 120 0.66 -17.28 -5.72
C TYR A 120 1.42 -18.50 -6.25
N SER A 121 0.93 -19.71 -5.96
CA SER A 121 1.55 -20.97 -6.36
C SER A 121 1.52 -21.24 -7.88
N ASP A 122 0.69 -20.52 -8.64
CA ASP A 122 0.72 -20.46 -10.11
C ASP A 122 1.77 -19.45 -10.65
N GLU A 123 2.57 -18.88 -9.75
CA GLU A 123 3.57 -17.84 -9.98
C GLU A 123 3.03 -16.48 -10.45
N SER A 124 1.71 -16.27 -10.45
CA SER A 124 1.13 -14.94 -10.65
C SER A 124 1.42 -14.01 -9.46
N ILE A 125 1.41 -12.70 -9.70
CA ILE A 125 1.55 -11.67 -8.67
C ILE A 125 0.32 -10.77 -8.64
N ARG A 126 -0.12 -10.38 -7.44
CA ARG A 126 -1.07 -9.28 -7.21
C ARG A 126 -0.43 -8.20 -6.34
N VAL A 127 -0.52 -6.96 -6.82
CA VAL A 127 0.00 -5.78 -6.12
C VAL A 127 -1.16 -5.06 -5.44
N ILE A 128 -0.98 -4.75 -4.15
CA ILE A 128 -1.91 -3.94 -3.37
C ILE A 128 -1.21 -2.66 -2.93
N VAL A 129 -1.80 -1.51 -3.21
CA VAL A 129 -1.34 -0.20 -2.72
C VAL A 129 -2.44 0.33 -1.80
N SER A 130 -2.14 0.41 -0.50
CA SER A 130 -3.10 0.81 0.54
C SER A 130 -2.59 2.00 1.34
N THR A 131 -3.50 2.83 1.84
CA THR A 131 -3.18 3.89 2.82
C THR A 131 -3.11 3.38 4.26
N ALA A 132 -3.59 2.16 4.53
CA ALA A 132 -3.66 1.59 5.87
C ALA A 132 -2.31 1.10 6.40
N ASN A 133 -2.03 1.34 7.68
CA ASN A 133 -0.96 0.65 8.38
C ASN A 133 -1.35 -0.81 8.66
N LEU A 134 -0.38 -1.68 8.93
CA LEU A 134 -0.63 -3.09 9.29
C LEU A 134 -0.84 -3.23 10.80
N VAL A 135 -1.82 -2.47 11.31
CA VAL A 135 -2.24 -2.44 12.72
C VAL A 135 -3.77 -2.41 12.76
N GLU A 136 -4.37 -3.09 13.74
CA GLU A 136 -5.83 -3.26 13.82
C GLU A 136 -6.61 -1.94 13.67
N SER A 137 -6.20 -0.89 14.39
CA SER A 137 -6.95 0.37 14.43
C SER A 137 -7.08 1.08 13.08
N ASP A 138 -6.24 0.75 12.10
CA ASP A 138 -6.32 1.32 10.75
C ASP A 138 -7.32 0.58 9.85
N TRP A 139 -7.79 -0.60 10.27
CA TRP A 139 -8.77 -1.46 9.58
C TRP A 139 -10.11 -1.59 10.35
N GLU A 140 -10.31 -0.81 11.42
CA GLU A 140 -11.57 -0.78 12.17
C GLU A 140 -12.50 0.36 11.73
N ASN A 141 -12.23 1.59 12.17
CA ASN A 141 -13.13 2.74 12.03
C ASN A 141 -12.57 3.85 11.11
N ARG A 142 -11.49 3.59 10.39
CA ARG A 142 -10.84 4.56 9.49
C ARG A 142 -11.20 4.29 8.03
N THR A 143 -11.58 5.34 7.32
CA THR A 143 -11.67 5.31 5.86
C THR A 143 -10.25 5.27 5.27
N GLN A 144 -9.86 4.11 4.74
CA GLN A 144 -8.63 3.89 4.01
C GLN A 144 -8.96 3.64 2.54
N GLY A 145 -8.04 4.00 1.64
CA GLY A 145 -8.14 3.69 0.21
C GLY A 145 -7.19 2.56 -0.16
N LEU A 146 -7.67 1.64 -1.01
CA LEU A 146 -6.88 0.54 -1.55
C LEU A 146 -7.03 0.48 -3.06
N TRP A 147 -5.92 0.31 -3.76
CA TRP A 147 -5.89 -0.22 -5.11
C TRP A 147 -5.41 -1.67 -5.07
N VAL A 148 -6.16 -2.58 -5.68
CA VAL A 148 -5.81 -4.01 -5.77
C VAL A 148 -5.71 -4.37 -7.24
N SER A 149 -4.54 -4.85 -7.69
CA SER A 149 -4.38 -5.22 -9.11
C SER A 149 -5.25 -6.44 -9.48
N PRO A 150 -5.55 -6.63 -10.78
CA PRO A 150 -5.79 -7.96 -11.33
C PRO A 150 -4.64 -8.93 -10.99
N ALA A 151 -4.86 -10.22 -11.17
CA ALA A 151 -3.75 -11.18 -11.16
C ALA A 151 -2.87 -10.94 -12.39
N CYS A 152 -1.58 -10.71 -12.18
CA CYS A 152 -0.58 -10.56 -13.22
C CYS A 152 0.10 -11.92 -13.41
N PRO A 153 -0.11 -12.64 -14.54
CA PRO A 153 0.41 -13.99 -14.73
C PRO A 153 1.92 -13.99 -14.95
N LYS A 154 2.56 -15.16 -14.78
CA LYS A 154 3.96 -15.36 -15.15
C LYS A 154 4.15 -15.28 -16.68
N LEU A 155 5.24 -14.66 -17.11
CA LEU A 155 5.68 -14.60 -18.50
C LEU A 155 6.19 -15.96 -19.00
N PRO A 156 6.06 -16.26 -20.31
CA PRO A 156 6.77 -17.38 -20.94
C PRO A 156 8.28 -17.33 -20.67
N ALA A 157 8.92 -18.48 -20.50
CA ALA A 157 10.33 -18.58 -20.07
C ALA A 157 11.32 -17.85 -20.99
N ASP A 158 11.05 -17.81 -22.30
CA ASP A 158 11.89 -17.18 -23.33
C ASP A 158 11.54 -15.69 -23.58
N SER A 159 10.81 -15.04 -22.67
CA SER A 159 10.41 -13.63 -22.82
C SER A 159 11.59 -12.66 -22.69
N ASP A 160 11.54 -11.56 -23.45
CA ASP A 160 12.47 -10.45 -23.26
C ASP A 160 12.39 -9.89 -21.83
N THR A 161 13.53 -9.49 -21.27
CA THR A 161 13.65 -8.76 -20.01
C THR A 161 12.74 -7.53 -19.86
N SER A 162 12.32 -6.94 -20.98
CA SER A 162 11.42 -5.78 -21.09
C SER A 162 9.96 -6.14 -21.35
N ALA A 163 9.64 -7.43 -21.57
CA ALA A 163 8.29 -7.90 -21.84
C ALA A 163 7.36 -7.71 -20.64
N GLY A 164 6.06 -7.62 -20.91
CA GLY A 164 5.03 -7.54 -19.87
C GLY A 164 5.04 -6.27 -19.02
N ASP A 165 5.60 -5.15 -19.51
CA ASP A 165 5.30 -3.85 -18.92
C ASP A 165 3.93 -3.33 -19.42
N SER A 166 3.31 -2.45 -18.65
CA SER A 166 2.04 -1.82 -18.99
C SER A 166 2.25 -0.63 -19.95
N PRO A 167 1.18 -0.17 -20.63
CA PRO A 167 1.18 1.12 -21.34
C PRO A 167 1.50 2.34 -20.45
N THR A 168 1.49 2.15 -19.13
CA THR A 168 1.76 3.15 -18.09
C THR A 168 3.13 3.00 -17.42
N GLU A 169 4.02 2.14 -17.94
CA GLU A 169 5.37 1.88 -17.40
C GLU A 169 5.35 1.33 -15.95
N PHE A 170 4.25 0.68 -15.54
CA PHE A 170 4.01 0.27 -14.16
C PHE A 170 5.06 -0.73 -13.65
N LYS A 171 5.44 -1.71 -14.46
CA LYS A 171 6.46 -2.72 -14.10
C LYS A 171 7.82 -2.06 -13.96
N SER A 172 8.20 -1.20 -14.91
CA SER A 172 9.44 -0.42 -14.86
C SER A 172 9.50 0.51 -13.65
N ASP A 173 8.41 1.17 -13.29
CA ASP A 173 8.32 2.06 -12.14
C ASP A 173 8.37 1.29 -10.81
N LEU A 174 7.68 0.16 -10.70
CA LEU A 174 7.71 -0.72 -9.52
C LEU A 174 9.10 -1.33 -9.31
N LEU A 175 9.73 -1.86 -10.35
CA LEU A 175 11.11 -2.39 -10.29
C LEU A 175 12.10 -1.32 -9.86
N ARG A 176 11.96 -0.09 -10.35
CA ARG A 176 12.81 1.05 -9.96
C ARG A 176 12.63 1.40 -8.49
N TYR A 177 11.39 1.41 -8.00
CA TYR A 177 11.08 1.66 -6.59
C TYR A 177 11.67 0.59 -5.68
N LEU A 178 11.43 -0.70 -5.96
CA LEU A 178 12.01 -1.81 -5.17
C LEU A 178 13.55 -1.79 -5.20
N THR A 179 14.16 -1.48 -6.34
CA THR A 179 15.62 -1.37 -6.47
C THR A 179 16.20 -0.23 -5.60
N SER A 180 15.43 0.84 -5.38
CA SER A 180 15.91 2.02 -4.61
C SER A 180 16.27 1.71 -3.16
N TYR A 181 15.66 0.67 -2.57
CA TYR A 181 15.95 0.18 -1.21
C TYR A 181 17.36 -0.40 -1.07
N LYS A 182 17.94 -0.92 -2.15
CA LYS A 182 19.28 -1.56 -2.17
C LYS A 182 19.44 -2.72 -1.17
N LEU A 183 18.35 -3.42 -0.87
CA LEU A 183 18.31 -4.56 0.05
C LEU A 183 18.47 -5.89 -0.72
N PRO A 184 19.42 -6.77 -0.37
CA PRO A 184 19.57 -8.10 -0.98
C PRO A 184 18.32 -8.98 -0.86
N GLN A 185 17.55 -8.81 0.22
CA GLN A 185 16.29 -9.52 0.49
C GLN A 185 15.22 -9.27 -0.58
N LEU A 186 15.34 -8.17 -1.35
CA LEU A 186 14.42 -7.86 -2.44
C LEU A 186 14.82 -8.49 -3.78
N GLN A 187 15.94 -9.22 -3.88
CA GLN A 187 16.35 -9.81 -5.17
C GLN A 187 15.36 -10.87 -5.68
N GLU A 188 14.81 -11.70 -4.80
CA GLU A 188 13.74 -12.65 -5.18
C GLU A 188 12.51 -11.91 -5.73
N TRP A 189 12.11 -10.82 -5.08
CA TRP A 189 11.00 -9.96 -5.50
C TRP A 189 11.26 -9.23 -6.82
N LEU A 190 12.47 -8.73 -7.01
CA LEU A 190 12.89 -8.10 -8.26
C LEU A 190 12.90 -9.11 -9.41
N THR A 191 13.29 -10.36 -9.18
CA THR A 191 13.21 -11.44 -10.17
C THR A 191 11.76 -11.82 -10.47
N ALA A 192 10.93 -12.08 -9.44
CA ALA A 192 9.53 -12.43 -9.62
C ALA A 192 8.75 -11.34 -10.39
N VAL A 193 8.97 -10.05 -10.06
CA VAL A 193 8.36 -8.92 -10.80
C VAL A 193 8.88 -8.82 -12.24
N ARG A 194 10.17 -9.12 -12.51
CA ARG A 194 10.69 -9.20 -13.89
C ARG A 194 10.06 -10.33 -14.69
N GLU A 195 9.80 -11.47 -14.06
CA GLU A 195 9.18 -12.65 -14.68
C GLU A 195 7.65 -12.58 -14.79
N THR A 196 7.02 -11.48 -14.35
CA THR A 196 5.56 -11.31 -14.34
C THR A 196 5.08 -10.37 -15.45
N ASP A 197 3.92 -10.66 -16.03
CA ASP A 197 3.22 -9.84 -17.02
C ASP A 197 2.24 -8.85 -16.37
N PHE A 198 2.61 -7.57 -16.36
CA PHE A 198 1.79 -6.44 -15.91
C PHE A 198 1.13 -5.70 -17.09
N SER A 199 1.12 -6.25 -18.31
CA SER A 199 0.59 -5.59 -19.51
C SER A 199 -0.90 -5.22 -19.42
N THR A 200 -1.65 -5.84 -18.50
CA THR A 200 -3.06 -5.56 -18.20
C THR A 200 -3.27 -4.33 -17.31
N ILE A 201 -2.24 -3.86 -16.60
CA ILE A 201 -2.36 -2.70 -15.69
C ILE A 201 -2.64 -1.41 -16.45
N ARG A 202 -3.48 -0.54 -15.87
CA ARG A 202 -3.92 0.74 -16.46
C ARG A 202 -3.65 1.96 -15.57
N VAL A 203 -3.14 1.77 -14.36
CA VAL A 203 -2.74 2.86 -13.44
C VAL A 203 -1.26 3.21 -13.63
N CYS A 204 -0.88 4.44 -13.33
CA CYS A 204 0.52 4.86 -13.29
C CYS A 204 1.06 4.75 -11.85
N PHE A 205 2.26 4.21 -11.67
CA PHE A 205 2.87 4.09 -10.34
C PHE A 205 3.64 5.37 -9.97
N ILE A 206 3.28 6.01 -8.86
CA ILE A 206 3.94 7.24 -8.38
C ILE A 206 4.45 7.00 -6.97
N ALA A 207 5.77 6.90 -6.83
CA ALA A 207 6.45 6.70 -5.56
C ALA A 207 7.40 7.87 -5.22
N SER A 208 7.80 7.96 -3.96
CA SER A 208 8.83 8.89 -3.49
C SER A 208 9.92 8.11 -2.77
N VAL A 209 11.19 8.45 -3.04
CA VAL A 209 12.36 7.80 -2.43
C VAL A 209 13.37 8.86 -1.94
N PRO A 210 14.03 8.68 -0.77
CA PRO A 210 14.94 9.69 -0.23
C PRO A 210 16.19 9.87 -1.10
N SER A 211 16.32 11.03 -1.75
CA SER A 211 17.55 11.49 -2.41
C SER A 211 17.43 12.96 -2.85
N THR A 212 18.54 13.53 -3.33
CA THR A 212 18.52 14.70 -4.23
C THR A 212 18.52 14.24 -5.68
N HIS A 213 17.35 14.22 -6.31
CA HIS A 213 17.20 13.77 -7.71
C HIS A 213 17.55 14.88 -8.70
N ARG A 214 18.33 14.56 -9.74
CA ARG A 214 18.79 15.51 -10.77
C ARG A 214 18.83 14.86 -12.15
N GLY A 215 18.81 15.67 -13.22
CA GLY A 215 18.90 15.18 -14.59
C GLY A 215 17.79 14.16 -14.90
N PRO A 216 18.09 13.01 -15.52
CA PRO A 216 17.10 11.98 -15.83
C PRO A 216 16.30 11.44 -14.63
N GLU A 217 16.80 11.55 -13.40
CA GLU A 217 16.07 11.10 -12.20
C GLU A 217 15.03 12.11 -11.69
N PHE A 218 15.09 13.37 -12.15
CA PHE A 218 14.27 14.47 -11.63
C PHE A 218 12.76 14.22 -11.80
N GLU A 219 12.35 13.61 -12.91
CA GLU A 219 10.95 13.29 -13.22
C GLU A 219 10.52 11.88 -12.80
N LYS A 220 11.35 11.12 -12.08
CA LYS A 220 11.04 9.72 -11.72
C LYS A 220 10.34 9.55 -10.38
N TRP A 221 10.25 10.61 -9.57
CA TRP A 221 9.77 10.53 -8.18
C TRP A 221 8.83 11.68 -7.78
N GLY A 222 7.95 11.41 -6.81
CA GLY A 222 7.07 12.40 -6.17
C GLY A 222 6.20 13.20 -7.14
N HIS A 223 5.93 14.47 -6.79
CA HIS A 223 5.10 15.35 -7.61
C HIS A 223 5.71 15.66 -8.99
N ARG A 224 7.01 15.43 -9.19
CA ARG A 224 7.67 15.59 -10.50
C ARG A 224 7.37 14.40 -11.44
N ARG A 225 7.21 13.18 -10.93
CA ARG A 225 6.66 12.05 -11.71
C ARG A 225 5.19 12.29 -12.09
N LEU A 226 4.39 12.82 -11.16
CA LEU A 226 3.01 13.24 -11.46
C LEU A 226 2.98 14.27 -12.60
N ALA A 227 3.81 15.32 -12.52
CA ALA A 227 3.92 16.35 -13.57
C ALA A 227 4.24 15.75 -14.95
N SER A 228 5.22 14.85 -15.01
CA SER A 228 5.66 14.18 -16.25
C SER A 228 4.55 13.29 -16.84
N LEU A 229 3.87 12.50 -16.00
CA LEU A 229 2.75 11.65 -16.40
C LEU A 229 1.54 12.46 -16.90
N LEU A 230 1.16 13.52 -16.19
CA LEU A 230 0.08 14.42 -16.61
C LEU A 230 0.41 15.08 -17.96
N LYS A 231 1.65 15.55 -18.15
CA LYS A 231 2.14 16.10 -19.41
C LYS A 231 2.15 15.07 -20.56
N LYS A 232 2.40 13.78 -20.27
CA LYS A 232 2.41 12.68 -21.24
C LYS A 232 1.00 12.23 -21.64
N HIS A 233 0.05 12.19 -20.70
CA HIS A 233 -1.24 11.49 -20.88
C HIS A 233 -2.49 12.38 -20.89
N VAL A 234 -2.47 13.58 -20.29
CA VAL A 234 -3.68 14.44 -20.19
C VAL A 234 -3.74 15.41 -21.36
N THR A 235 -4.70 15.23 -22.26
CA THR A 235 -4.97 16.15 -23.39
C THR A 235 -6.09 17.15 -23.12
N ALA A 236 -6.87 16.96 -22.05
CA ALA A 236 -7.98 17.81 -21.69
C ALA A 236 -7.56 19.26 -21.38
N PRO A 237 -8.40 20.27 -21.65
CA PRO A 237 -8.14 21.65 -21.25
C PRO A 237 -8.23 21.76 -19.73
N VAL A 238 -7.05 21.88 -19.09
CA VAL A 238 -6.92 22.31 -17.69
C VAL A 238 -6.78 23.83 -17.69
N ASP A 239 -7.72 24.51 -17.03
CA ASP A 239 -7.78 25.96 -16.84
C ASP A 239 -8.29 26.31 -15.41
N SER A 240 -8.65 27.58 -15.17
CA SER A 240 -9.09 28.07 -13.87
C SER A 240 -10.50 27.64 -13.43
N SER A 241 -11.29 27.01 -14.30
CA SER A 241 -12.57 26.38 -13.90
C SER A 241 -12.33 25.07 -13.12
N TRP A 242 -11.15 24.46 -13.28
CA TRP A 242 -10.74 23.27 -12.56
C TRP A 242 -10.18 23.60 -11.17
N ASN A 243 -10.26 22.63 -10.27
CA ASN A 243 -9.69 22.71 -8.94
C ASN A 243 -8.68 21.57 -8.76
N VAL A 244 -7.54 21.87 -8.14
CA VAL A 244 -6.66 20.87 -7.54
C VAL A 244 -7.14 20.64 -6.12
N LEU A 245 -7.56 19.41 -5.82
CA LEU A 245 -8.06 19.01 -4.52
C LEU A 245 -7.06 18.04 -3.87
N ALA A 246 -6.42 18.46 -2.79
CA ALA A 246 -5.59 17.58 -1.97
C ALA A 246 -6.39 17.10 -0.75
N GLN A 247 -6.52 15.79 -0.56
CA GLN A 247 -7.01 15.21 0.69
C GLN A 247 -5.84 14.51 1.38
N CYS A 248 -5.69 14.73 2.69
CA CYS A 248 -4.60 14.15 3.46
C CYS A 248 -4.96 14.02 4.94
N SER A 249 -4.21 13.17 5.66
CA SER A 249 -4.30 12.98 7.12
C SER A 249 -3.23 13.76 7.90
N SER A 250 -2.23 14.35 7.24
CA SER A 250 -1.07 14.97 7.88
C SER A 250 -0.66 16.24 7.16
N ILE A 251 -0.29 17.29 7.91
CA ILE A 251 0.15 18.58 7.36
C ILE A 251 1.56 18.92 7.85
N GLY A 252 2.50 18.91 6.90
CA GLY A 252 3.89 19.32 7.11
C GLY A 252 4.12 20.84 7.08
N SER A 253 5.38 21.25 7.17
CA SER A 253 5.81 22.65 7.03
C SER A 253 5.81 23.05 5.54
N LEU A 254 4.88 23.90 5.12
CA LEU A 254 4.65 24.26 3.71
C LEU A 254 5.40 25.51 3.24
N GLY A 255 6.01 26.25 4.16
CA GLY A 255 6.72 27.51 3.90
C GLY A 255 6.00 28.75 4.44
N PRO A 256 6.65 29.93 4.41
CA PRO A 256 6.13 31.16 4.99
C PRO A 256 4.89 31.72 4.27
N GLU A 257 4.73 31.39 2.99
CA GLU A 257 3.64 31.84 2.12
C GLU A 257 3.21 30.72 1.15
N PRO A 258 2.01 30.77 0.55
CA PRO A 258 1.49 29.66 -0.29
C PRO A 258 2.40 29.34 -1.48
N GLU A 259 2.97 30.37 -2.10
CA GLU A 259 3.81 30.30 -3.29
C GLU A 259 5.16 29.61 -3.04
N ALA A 260 5.62 29.54 -1.78
CA ALA A 260 6.91 28.96 -1.42
C ALA A 260 7.05 27.48 -1.80
N TRP A 261 5.94 26.73 -1.86
CA TRP A 261 5.93 25.34 -2.32
C TRP A 261 4.57 24.87 -2.84
N MET A 262 3.50 25.06 -2.05
CA MET A 262 2.17 24.48 -2.33
C MET A 262 1.53 25.08 -3.60
N CYS A 263 1.39 26.40 -3.66
CA CYS A 263 0.83 27.12 -4.81
C CYS A 263 1.86 27.38 -5.92
N GLY A 264 3.16 27.32 -5.60
CA GLY A 264 4.26 27.45 -6.55
C GLY A 264 4.56 26.15 -7.29
N GLU A 265 5.25 25.22 -6.64
CA GLU A 265 5.74 23.98 -7.25
C GLU A 265 4.70 22.88 -7.37
N LEU A 266 3.97 22.58 -6.29
CA LEU A 266 3.05 21.45 -6.24
C LEU A 266 1.83 21.67 -7.16
N ARG A 267 1.18 22.84 -7.06
CA ARG A 267 0.10 23.24 -7.98
C ARG A 267 0.54 23.23 -9.44
N SER A 268 1.72 23.79 -9.76
CA SER A 268 2.25 23.80 -11.13
C SER A 268 2.49 22.38 -11.67
N SER A 269 2.88 21.45 -10.79
CA SER A 269 3.03 20.04 -11.12
C SER A 269 1.69 19.34 -11.36
N MET A 270 0.68 19.63 -10.54
CA MET A 270 -0.68 19.09 -10.65
C MET A 270 -1.51 19.69 -11.80
N ALA A 271 -1.10 20.84 -12.34
CA ALA A 271 -1.75 21.52 -13.47
C ALA A 271 -1.14 21.18 -14.85
N GLN A 272 -0.16 20.26 -14.92
CA GLN A 272 0.46 19.87 -16.19
C GLN A 272 -0.54 19.17 -17.13
N ARG A 273 -0.31 19.32 -18.44
CA ARG A 273 -1.02 18.61 -19.50
C ARG A 273 -0.22 18.61 -20.81
N ALA A 274 -0.58 17.76 -21.75
CA ALA A 274 0.00 17.71 -23.09
C ALA A 274 -0.19 19.04 -23.83
N GLY A 275 0.81 19.42 -24.63
CA GLY A 275 0.80 20.63 -25.46
C GLY A 275 0.76 21.97 -24.70
N ALA A 276 0.90 21.98 -23.37
CA ALA A 276 0.89 23.20 -22.58
C ALA A 276 2.20 23.99 -22.67
N SER A 277 2.08 25.31 -22.89
CA SER A 277 3.11 26.28 -22.51
C SER A 277 2.71 26.94 -21.19
N ILE A 278 3.65 27.02 -20.24
CA ILE A 278 3.42 27.55 -18.89
C ILE A 278 3.03 29.04 -18.90
N ALA A 279 3.47 29.80 -19.91
CA ALA A 279 3.36 31.25 -19.95
C ALA A 279 1.95 31.83 -20.20
N LEU A 280 0.93 30.99 -20.44
CA LEU A 280 -0.41 31.40 -20.88
C LEU A 280 -1.55 30.76 -20.09
N GLN A 281 -1.27 30.13 -18.94
CA GLN A 281 -2.25 29.37 -18.18
C GLN A 281 -2.75 30.09 -16.93
N SER A 282 -4.06 30.32 -16.86
CA SER A 282 -4.75 30.55 -15.60
C SER A 282 -4.75 29.25 -14.80
N LEU A 283 -3.93 29.16 -13.76
CA LEU A 283 -3.79 27.95 -12.95
C LEU A 283 -5.09 27.64 -12.17
N PRO A 284 -5.42 26.35 -11.97
CA PRO A 284 -6.55 25.94 -11.14
C PRO A 284 -6.41 26.42 -9.69
N GLN A 285 -7.53 26.55 -8.99
CA GLN A 285 -7.51 26.82 -7.54
C GLN A 285 -6.96 25.58 -6.80
N PHE A 286 -6.14 25.80 -5.78
CA PHE A 286 -5.72 24.73 -4.87
C PHE A 286 -6.66 24.70 -3.67
N LYS A 287 -7.12 23.52 -3.27
CA LYS A 287 -8.05 23.29 -2.15
C LYS A 287 -7.60 22.07 -1.36
N VAL A 288 -7.81 22.09 -0.04
CA VAL A 288 -7.37 21.01 0.84
C VAL A 288 -8.52 20.53 1.72
N ILE A 289 -8.78 19.22 1.69
CA ILE A 289 -9.68 18.55 2.64
C ILE A 289 -8.82 17.98 3.76
N TYR A 290 -9.06 18.48 4.97
CA TYR A 290 -8.46 18.00 6.21
C TYR A 290 -9.50 18.10 7.33
N PRO A 291 -9.66 17.08 8.21
CA PRO A 291 -10.75 17.07 9.18
C PRO A 291 -10.70 18.26 10.16
N SER A 292 -11.82 18.96 10.32
CA SER A 292 -11.98 19.97 11.36
C SER A 292 -12.11 19.33 12.74
N PHE A 293 -11.90 20.13 13.81
CA PHE A 293 -12.20 19.69 15.18
C PHE A 293 -13.60 19.09 15.33
N ARG A 294 -14.61 19.68 14.66
CA ARG A 294 -15.99 19.18 14.70
C ARG A 294 -16.10 17.80 14.05
N ASN A 295 -15.45 17.58 12.90
CA ASN A 295 -15.48 16.28 12.22
C ASN A 295 -14.86 15.18 13.09
N VAL A 296 -13.73 15.48 13.76
CA VAL A 296 -13.07 14.52 14.67
C VAL A 296 -13.93 14.27 15.91
N ALA A 297 -14.40 15.32 16.58
CA ALA A 297 -15.22 15.22 17.78
C ALA A 297 -16.55 14.49 17.56
N SER A 298 -17.10 14.52 16.34
CA SER A 298 -18.31 13.76 15.94
C SER A 298 -18.01 12.48 15.15
N SER A 299 -16.76 12.02 15.10
CA SER A 299 -16.40 10.75 14.46
C SER A 299 -16.69 9.54 15.36
N ILE A 300 -16.64 8.32 14.80
CA ILE A 300 -16.90 7.07 15.53
C ILE A 300 -15.91 6.91 16.71
N ASP A 301 -14.64 7.25 16.51
CA ASP A 301 -13.59 7.20 17.54
C ASP A 301 -13.51 8.49 18.39
N GLY A 302 -14.38 9.46 18.14
CA GLY A 302 -14.36 10.79 18.76
C GLY A 302 -12.97 11.45 18.70
N LEU A 303 -12.55 12.07 19.81
CA LEU A 303 -11.25 12.75 19.90
C LEU A 303 -10.05 11.81 19.77
N LEU A 304 -10.20 10.49 20.03
CA LEU A 304 -9.11 9.52 19.84
C LEU A 304 -8.80 9.30 18.35
N GLY A 305 -9.78 9.48 17.47
CA GLY A 305 -9.59 9.50 16.02
C GLY A 305 -8.60 10.58 15.56
N GLY A 306 -8.42 11.66 16.34
CA GLY A 306 -7.42 12.69 16.08
C GLY A 306 -5.97 12.23 16.19
N GLY A 307 -5.69 11.09 16.83
CA GLY A 307 -4.33 10.56 17.00
C GLY A 307 -3.63 10.21 15.68
N CYS A 308 -4.39 9.86 14.63
CA CYS A 308 -3.86 9.60 13.30
C CYS A 308 -3.86 10.85 12.38
N LEU A 309 -4.15 12.04 12.92
CA LEU A 309 -4.25 13.30 12.19
C LEU A 309 -3.17 14.31 12.61
N PRO A 310 -1.87 14.05 12.34
CA PRO A 310 -0.79 14.90 12.83
C PRO A 310 -0.72 16.23 12.08
N TYR A 311 -1.23 17.29 12.73
CA TYR A 311 -0.95 18.69 12.41
C TYR A 311 -0.67 19.48 13.69
N SER A 312 0.62 19.73 13.96
CA SER A 312 1.02 20.37 15.22
C SER A 312 0.78 21.88 15.23
N MET A 313 0.43 22.45 16.39
CA MET A 313 0.34 23.91 16.58
C MET A 313 1.64 24.64 16.19
N LYS A 314 2.81 24.03 16.46
CA LYS A 314 4.14 24.55 16.08
C LYS A 314 4.37 24.58 14.56
N THR A 315 3.70 23.71 13.81
CA THR A 315 3.66 23.76 12.34
C THR A 315 2.68 24.83 11.90
N HIS A 316 1.46 24.83 12.45
CA HIS A 316 0.38 25.75 12.09
C HIS A 316 0.77 27.23 12.23
N THR A 317 1.37 27.63 13.35
CA THR A 317 1.75 29.04 13.59
C THR A 317 2.75 29.61 12.60
N LYS A 318 3.51 28.75 11.89
CA LYS A 318 4.44 29.17 10.82
C LYS A 318 3.76 29.37 9.46
N GLN A 319 2.53 28.89 9.29
CA GLN A 319 1.81 28.86 8.02
C GLN A 319 0.31 29.14 8.21
N ALA A 320 -0.05 30.11 9.06
CA ALA A 320 -1.45 30.45 9.35
C ALA A 320 -2.27 30.85 8.10
N TRP A 321 -1.59 31.22 7.00
CA TRP A 321 -2.20 31.40 5.67
C TRP A 321 -2.94 30.16 5.16
N PHE A 322 -2.53 28.96 5.59
CA PHE A 322 -3.02 27.66 5.14
C PHE A 322 -4.52 27.46 5.39
N THR A 323 -5.07 28.03 6.47
CA THR A 323 -6.51 27.93 6.81
C THR A 323 -7.41 28.44 5.68
N LYS A 324 -6.94 29.37 4.84
CA LYS A 324 -7.69 29.89 3.68
C LYS A 324 -7.91 28.86 2.56
N TYR A 325 -7.21 27.74 2.59
CA TYR A 325 -7.25 26.68 1.59
C TYR A 325 -8.03 25.44 2.06
N LEU A 326 -8.40 25.37 3.34
CA LEU A 326 -9.20 24.29 3.90
C LEU A 326 -10.65 24.36 3.40
N GLN A 327 -11.28 23.20 3.17
CA GLN A 327 -12.68 23.04 2.78
C GLN A 327 -13.44 22.24 3.85
#